data_AF-A0A8X6R6G5-F1
#
_entry.id   AF-A0A8X6R6G5-F1
#
_cell.length_a   1.000
_cell.length_b   1.000
_cell.length_c   1.000
_cell.angle_alpha   90.00
_cell.angle_beta   90.00
_cell.angle_gamma   90.00
#
_symmetry.space_group_name_H-M   'P 1'
#
loop_
_entity.id
_entity.type
_entity.pdbx_description
1 polymer ?
#
loop_
_entity_poly.entity_id
_entity_poly.type
_entity_poly.pdbx_seq_one_letter_code
_entity_poly.pdbx_strand_id
1 'polypeptide(L)'
;MALYTTEMHHVDRCEEEAVTARTCQRWHVKLHFCDFSLKDQLRSGSPSDVYDDVLGSMIRTNPTLTSTEVSFKLGIPQNIALDYIKGLGFVPKLFVWVPQELRYLTTFCTVILQKREQEYLFNI
;
A
#
# COMPACT_ATOMS: atom_id res chain seq x y z
N MET A 1 -55.49 -25.24 28.75
CA MET A 1 -54.76 -24.58 27.64
C MET A 1 -54.90 -23.08 27.81
N ALA A 2 -53.95 -22.45 28.50
CA ALA A 2 -53.79 -21.00 28.53
C ALA A 2 -52.40 -20.72 27.94
N LEU A 3 -52.39 -19.92 26.88
CA LEU A 3 -51.23 -19.61 26.06
C LEU A 3 -50.26 -18.75 26.88
N TYR A 4 -49.00 -19.16 26.94
CA TYR A 4 -47.92 -18.39 27.53
C TYR A 4 -47.62 -17.18 26.63
N THR A 5 -48.23 -16.05 26.93
CA THR A 5 -47.87 -14.78 26.30
C THR A 5 -46.58 -14.25 26.92
N THR A 6 -45.54 -14.25 26.09
CA THR A 6 -44.58 -13.16 25.87
C THR A 6 -43.95 -12.51 27.10
N GLU A 7 -42.71 -12.90 27.38
CA GLU A 7 -41.62 -11.96 27.68
C GLU A 7 -40.29 -12.53 27.14
N MET A 8 -40.16 -12.57 25.80
CA MET A 8 -38.84 -12.50 25.19
C MET A 8 -38.34 -11.06 25.38
N HIS A 9 -37.74 -10.80 26.54
CA HIS A 9 -36.82 -9.68 26.71
C HIS A 9 -35.68 -9.88 25.70
N HIS A 10 -35.83 -9.36 24.49
CA HIS A 10 -34.72 -9.25 23.56
C HIS A 10 -33.76 -8.26 24.20
N VAL A 11 -32.71 -8.81 24.81
CA VAL A 11 -31.59 -8.07 25.34
C VAL A 11 -30.92 -7.38 24.16
N ASP A 12 -31.37 -6.17 23.85
CA ASP A 12 -30.63 -5.25 22.99
C ASP A 12 -29.67 -4.47 23.89
N ARG A 13 -28.66 -5.18 24.41
CA ARG A 13 -27.52 -4.56 25.08
C ARG A 13 -26.51 -4.22 23.99
N CYS A 14 -26.81 -3.20 23.19
CA CYS A 14 -25.79 -2.52 22.43
C CYS A 14 -25.04 -1.61 23.41
N GLU A 15 -23.90 -2.10 23.92
CA GLU A 15 -22.95 -1.26 24.65
C GLU A 15 -22.50 -0.09 23.76
N GLU A 16 -22.11 1.03 24.35
CA GLU A 16 -21.82 2.30 23.65
C GLU A 16 -20.69 2.19 22.60
N GLU A 17 -19.95 1.08 22.62
CA GLU A 17 -18.90 0.71 21.65
C GLU A 17 -19.34 -0.31 20.58
N ALA A 18 -20.62 -0.69 20.56
CA ALA A 18 -21.15 -1.66 19.60
C ALA A 18 -21.25 -1.06 18.19
N VAL A 19 -20.88 -1.87 17.19
CA VAL A 19 -20.99 -1.47 15.78
C VAL A 19 -22.46 -1.27 15.37
N THR A 20 -22.72 -0.20 14.62
CA THR A 20 -24.09 0.11 14.18
C THR A 20 -24.68 -1.00 13.31
N ALA A 21 -26.01 -1.17 13.33
CA ALA A 21 -26.71 -2.14 12.49
C ALA A 21 -26.35 -2.01 10.98
N ARG A 22 -26.08 -0.78 10.51
CA ARG A 22 -25.63 -0.50 9.14
C ARG A 22 -24.25 -1.10 8.84
N THR A 23 -23.34 -1.08 9.82
CA THR A 23 -22.03 -1.71 9.73
C THR A 23 -22.19 -3.23 9.67
N CYS A 24 -23.03 -3.82 10.53
CA CYS A 24 -23.32 -5.26 10.52
C CYS A 24 -23.88 -5.73 9.18
N GLN A 25 -24.82 -5.00 8.58
CA GLN A 25 -25.38 -5.32 7.27
C GLN A 25 -24.33 -5.28 6.16
N ARG A 26 -23.44 -4.28 6.16
CA ARG A 26 -22.33 -4.18 5.21
C ARG A 26 -21.38 -5.37 5.31
N TRP A 27 -21.02 -5.75 6.54
CA TRP A 27 -20.17 -6.92 6.78
C TRP A 27 -20.84 -8.21 6.37
N HIS A 28 -22.14 -8.38 6.64
CA HIS A 28 -22.89 -9.56 6.21
C HIS A 28 -22.85 -9.75 4.69
N VAL A 29 -23.05 -8.68 3.92
CA VAL A 29 -22.93 -8.72 2.45
C VAL A 29 -21.50 -9.05 2.03
N LYS A 30 -20.49 -8.42 2.63
CA LYS A 30 -19.08 -8.66 2.31
C LYS A 30 -18.68 -10.12 2.54
N LEU A 31 -19.08 -10.68 3.68
CA LEU A 31 -18.85 -12.08 4.04
C LEU A 31 -19.63 -13.05 3.15
N HIS A 32 -20.85 -12.69 2.75
CA HIS A 32 -21.65 -13.48 1.81
C HIS A 32 -20.97 -13.62 0.44
N PHE A 33 -20.21 -12.61 0.00
CA PHE A 33 -19.38 -12.67 -1.21
C PHE A 33 -17.99 -13.27 -0.98
N CYS A 34 -17.78 -13.96 0.15
CA CYS A 34 -16.50 -14.56 0.55
C CYS A 34 -15.33 -13.58 0.62
N ASP A 35 -15.58 -12.28 0.78
CA ASP A 35 -14.55 -11.28 1.06
C ASP A 35 -14.36 -11.15 2.58
N PHE A 36 -13.45 -11.97 3.11
CA PHE A 36 -13.07 -11.97 4.52
C PHE A 36 -11.98 -10.93 4.85
N SER A 37 -11.64 -10.04 3.92
CA SER A 37 -10.62 -9.03 4.14
C SER A 37 -11.07 -8.05 5.22
N LEU A 38 -10.30 -7.95 6.30
CA LEU A 38 -10.50 -6.94 7.34
C LEU A 38 -9.95 -5.56 6.93
N LYS A 39 -9.32 -5.46 5.76
CA LYS A 39 -8.81 -4.19 5.24
C LYS A 39 -9.96 -3.36 4.68
N ASP A 40 -9.92 -2.07 4.99
CA ASP A 40 -10.76 -1.09 4.32
C ASP A 40 -10.45 -1.08 2.82
N GLN A 41 -11.49 -0.92 2.02
CA GLN A 41 -11.31 -0.67 0.60
C GLN A 41 -10.59 0.66 0.42
N LEU A 42 -9.75 0.74 -0.61
CA LEU A 42 -9.05 1.97 -0.96
C LEU A 42 -10.08 3.09 -1.14
N ARG A 43 -9.92 4.17 -0.37
CA ARG A 43 -10.89 5.26 -0.31
C ARG A 43 -10.77 6.07 -1.59
N SER A 44 -11.79 6.00 -2.46
CA SER A 44 -11.86 6.82 -3.66
C SER A 44 -11.80 8.31 -3.30
N GLY A 45 -10.90 9.05 -3.95
CA GLY A 45 -10.74 10.50 -3.77
C GLY A 45 -9.55 10.94 -2.91
N SER A 46 -8.68 10.03 -2.48
CA SER A 46 -7.39 10.41 -1.89
C SER A 46 -6.47 10.97 -2.98
N PRO A 47 -5.81 12.12 -2.77
CA PRO A 47 -4.79 12.64 -3.70
C PRO A 47 -3.65 11.64 -3.99
N SER A 48 -3.50 10.61 -3.13
CA SER A 48 -2.50 9.55 -3.22
C SER A 48 -2.43 8.92 -4.61
N ASP A 49 -3.56 8.56 -5.23
CA ASP A 49 -3.54 7.78 -6.48
C ASP A 49 -2.84 8.55 -7.62
N VAL A 50 -3.05 9.87 -7.71
CA VAL A 50 -2.38 10.73 -8.70
C VAL A 50 -0.90 10.86 -8.37
N TYR A 51 -0.54 10.97 -7.10
CA TYR A 51 0.87 11.03 -6.67
C TYR A 51 1.58 9.69 -6.85
N ASP A 52 0.87 8.56 -6.71
CA ASP A 52 1.40 7.20 -6.80
C ASP A 52 1.80 6.87 -8.24
N ASP A 53 0.97 7.21 -9.21
CA ASP A 53 1.28 7.07 -10.64
C ASP A 53 2.43 7.99 -11.07
N VAL A 54 2.38 9.27 -10.67
CA VAL A 54 3.42 10.25 -11.00
C VAL A 54 4.75 9.85 -10.38
N LEU A 55 4.78 9.50 -9.09
CA LEU A 55 5.98 9.09 -8.37
C LEU A 55 6.53 7.77 -8.91
N GLY A 56 5.67 6.79 -9.15
CA GLY A 56 6.03 5.52 -9.76
C GLY A 56 6.69 5.71 -11.14
N SER A 57 6.13 6.60 -11.97
CA SER A 57 6.71 6.93 -13.28
C SER A 57 8.06 7.65 -13.18
N MET A 58 8.22 8.57 -12.23
CA MET A 58 9.49 9.28 -11.99
C MET A 58 10.61 8.32 -11.60
N ILE A 59 10.34 7.40 -10.67
CA ILE A 59 11.34 6.43 -10.18
C ILE A 59 11.69 5.41 -11.27
N ARG A 60 10.72 4.95 -12.06
CA ARG A 60 10.98 4.04 -13.18
C ARG A 60 11.80 4.70 -14.29
N THR A 61 11.61 5.99 -14.51
CA THR A 61 12.36 6.77 -15.53
C THR A 61 13.78 7.08 -15.05
N ASN A 62 13.94 7.42 -13.78
CA ASN A 62 15.24 7.70 -13.19
C ASN A 62 15.35 7.06 -11.79
N PRO A 63 15.88 5.84 -11.69
CA PRO A 63 15.90 5.09 -10.45
C PRO A 63 16.96 5.57 -9.45
N THR A 64 17.85 6.51 -9.84
CA THR A 64 18.81 7.16 -8.93
C THR A 64 18.24 8.44 -8.30
N LEU A 65 16.95 8.75 -8.52
CA LEU A 65 16.35 9.96 -7.94
C LEU A 65 16.44 9.93 -6.42
N THR A 66 16.95 10.99 -5.82
CA THR A 66 16.99 11.14 -4.37
C THR A 66 15.63 11.54 -3.84
N SER A 67 15.33 11.21 -2.57
CA SER A 67 14.09 11.65 -1.93
C SER A 67 13.95 13.18 -1.87
N THR A 68 15.07 13.91 -1.84
CA THR A 68 15.09 15.38 -1.89
C THR A 68 14.66 15.91 -3.26
N GLU A 69 15.07 15.26 -4.34
CA GLU A 69 14.64 15.65 -5.69
C GLU A 69 13.16 15.33 -5.92
N VAL A 70 12.69 14.18 -5.38
CA VAL A 70 11.26 13.84 -5.37
C VAL A 70 10.47 14.91 -4.61
N SER A 71 10.94 15.28 -3.41
CA SER A 71 10.26 16.25 -2.55
C SER A 71 10.15 17.61 -3.22
N PHE A 72 11.23 18.06 -3.88
CA PHE A 72 11.23 19.31 -4.64
C PHE A 72 10.25 19.27 -5.82
N LYS A 73 10.24 18.18 -6.60
CA LYS A 73 9.38 18.05 -7.78
C LYS A 73 7.89 17.96 -7.44
N LEU A 74 7.55 17.31 -6.33
CA LEU A 74 6.17 17.14 -5.88
C LEU A 74 5.71 18.24 -4.93
N GLY A 75 6.61 19.13 -4.48
CA GLY A 75 6.30 20.17 -3.50
C GLY A 75 5.91 19.62 -2.12
N ILE A 76 6.32 18.38 -1.81
CA ILE A 76 6.01 17.70 -0.55
C ILE A 76 7.26 17.68 0.35
N PRO A 77 7.10 17.57 1.68
CA PRO A 77 8.21 17.33 2.60
C PRO A 77 8.99 16.05 2.27
N GLN A 78 10.32 16.06 2.50
CA GLN A 78 11.20 14.93 2.17
C GLN A 78 10.85 13.63 2.91
N ASN A 79 10.44 13.72 4.17
CA ASN A 79 9.99 12.55 4.95
C ASN A 79 8.73 11.93 4.33
N ILE A 80 7.79 12.78 3.90
CA ILE A 80 6.57 12.35 3.23
C ILE A 80 6.92 11.67 1.89
N ALA A 81 7.80 12.27 1.09
CA ALA A 81 8.30 11.66 -0.14
C ALA A 81 8.91 10.27 0.10
N LEU A 82 9.75 10.12 1.14
CA LEU A 82 10.34 8.83 1.50
C LEU A 82 9.29 7.78 1.87
N ASP A 83 8.27 8.17 2.63
CA ASP A 83 7.21 7.26 3.05
C ASP A 83 6.34 6.83 1.86
N TYR A 84 6.04 7.75 0.93
CA TYR A 84 5.35 7.41 -0.32
C TYR A 84 6.16 6.43 -1.18
N ILE A 85 7.47 6.66 -1.36
CA ILE A 85 8.34 5.75 -2.13
C ILE A 85 8.32 4.34 -1.53
N LYS A 86 8.39 4.23 -0.21
CA LYS A 86 8.29 2.94 0.49
C LYS A 86 6.90 2.32 0.38
N GLY A 87 5.85 3.14 0.45
CA GLY A 87 4.45 2.73 0.29
C GLY A 87 4.17 2.11 -1.08
N LEU A 88 4.81 2.62 -2.13
CA LEU A 88 4.81 2.06 -3.48
C LEU A 88 5.62 0.76 -3.63
N GLY A 89 6.25 0.29 -2.55
CA GLY A 89 7.05 -0.93 -2.55
C GLY A 89 8.43 -0.75 -3.18
N PHE A 90 9.01 0.46 -3.23
CA PHE A 90 10.40 0.63 -3.62
C PHE A 90 11.32 0.62 -2.38
N VAL A 91 12.48 -0.01 -2.53
CA VAL A 91 13.54 -0.05 -1.52
C VAL A 91 14.85 0.49 -2.09
N PRO A 92 15.62 1.28 -1.33
CA PRO A 92 16.90 1.78 -1.80
C PRO A 92 17.95 0.66 -1.69
N LYS A 93 18.68 0.43 -2.78
CA LYS A 93 19.82 -0.50 -2.84
C LYS A 93 20.95 0.17 -3.60
N LEU A 94 22.09 0.40 -2.93
CA LEU A 94 23.25 1.12 -3.49
C LEU A 94 22.83 2.44 -4.19
N PHE A 95 22.01 3.25 -3.51
CA PHE A 95 21.51 4.53 -4.02
C PHE A 95 20.56 4.44 -5.23
N VAL A 96 20.09 3.25 -5.58
CA VAL A 96 19.10 3.00 -6.63
C VAL A 96 17.80 2.47 -6.02
N TRP A 97 16.66 2.99 -6.43
CA TRP A 97 15.35 2.47 -6.04
C TRP A 97 15.01 1.21 -6.82
N VAL A 98 14.71 0.14 -6.11
CA VAL A 98 14.37 -1.17 -6.69
C VAL A 98 13.01 -1.61 -6.15
N PRO A 99 12.10 -2.09 -7.01
CA PRO A 99 10.85 -2.72 -6.57
C PRO A 99 11.14 -3.84 -5.56
N GLN A 100 10.37 -3.90 -4.48
CA GLN A 100 10.51 -4.86 -3.40
C GLN A 100 10.33 -6.31 -3.89
N GLU A 101 9.50 -6.51 -4.92
CA GLU A 101 9.32 -7.79 -5.63
C GLU A 101 10.64 -8.32 -6.23
N LEU A 102 11.53 -7.42 -6.63
CA LEU A 102 12.84 -7.77 -7.17
C LEU A 102 13.90 -7.96 -6.08
N ARG A 103 13.59 -7.68 -4.81
CA ARG A 103 14.51 -7.87 -3.68
C ARG A 103 14.95 -9.34 -3.56
N TYR A 104 14.07 -10.28 -3.88
CA TYR A 104 14.32 -11.72 -3.80
C TYR A 104 15.08 -12.30 -5.01
N LEU A 105 15.12 -11.57 -6.13
CA LEU A 105 15.82 -11.98 -7.36
C LEU A 105 17.26 -11.44 -7.44
N THR A 106 17.76 -10.85 -6.34
CA THR A 106 18.99 -10.05 -6.35
C THR A 106 20.29 -10.83 -6.51
N THR A 107 20.29 -12.16 -6.54
CA THR A 107 21.51 -12.93 -6.84
C THR A 107 21.91 -12.85 -8.32
N PHE A 108 20.96 -12.64 -9.24
CA PHE A 108 21.25 -12.59 -10.68
C PHE A 108 21.60 -11.17 -11.16
N CYS A 109 20.92 -10.14 -10.62
CA CYS A 109 21.09 -8.76 -11.08
C CYS A 109 22.41 -8.12 -10.62
N THR A 110 22.98 -8.53 -9.47
CA THR A 110 24.31 -8.04 -9.06
C THR A 110 25.39 -8.45 -10.08
N VAL A 111 25.32 -9.67 -10.62
CA VAL A 111 26.25 -10.14 -11.65
C VAL A 111 26.11 -9.35 -12.95
N ILE A 112 24.89 -9.02 -13.37
CA ILE A 112 24.65 -8.27 -14.61
C ILE A 112 25.09 -6.82 -14.47
N LEU A 113 24.79 -6.17 -13.34
CA LEU A 113 25.24 -4.80 -13.07
C LEU A 113 26.77 -4.72 -12.96
N GLN A 114 27.41 -5.71 -12.33
CA GLN A 114 28.86 -5.81 -12.24
C GLN A 114 29.51 -6.03 -13.61
N LYS A 115 28.91 -6.86 -14.48
CA LYS A 115 29.41 -7.06 -15.86
C LYS A 115 29.30 -5.80 -16.70
N ARG A 116 28.22 -5.03 -16.55
CA ARG A 116 28.03 -3.76 -17.27
C ARG A 116 29.08 -2.72 -16.88
N GLU A 117 29.48 -2.66 -15.61
CA GLU A 117 30.56 -1.77 -15.16
C GLU A 117 31.95 -2.19 -15.67
N GLN A 118 32.23 -3.49 -15.79
CA GLN A 118 33.50 -3.97 -16.36
C GLN A 118 33.61 -3.73 -17.87
N GLU A 119 32.51 -3.86 -18.63
CA GLU A 119 32.48 -3.56 -20.06
C GLU A 119 32.72 -2.07 -20.36
N TYR A 120 32.29 -1.16 -19.49
CA TYR A 120 32.59 0.28 -19.62
C TYR A 120 34.07 0.61 -19.37
N LEU A 121 34.71 -0.09 -18.43
CA LEU A 121 36.14 0.12 -18.12
C LEU A 121 37.09 -0.54 -19.12
N PHE A 122 36.62 -1.49 -19.93
CA PHE A 122 37.41 -2.17 -20.96
C PHE A 122 37.28 -1.52 -22.35
N ASN A 123 36.47 -0.47 -22.47
CA ASN A 123 36.19 0.25 -23.73
C ASN A 123 36.75 1.70 -23.73
N ILE A 124 37.76 1.95 -22.89
CA ILE A 124 38.65 3.13 -22.88
C ILE A 124 40.07 2.61 -23.15
#